data_AF-A0A6J5US66-F1
#
_entry.id   AF-A0A6J5US66-F1
#
_cell.length_a   1.000
_cell.length_b   1.000
_cell.length_c   1.000
_cell.angle_alpha   90.00
_cell.angle_beta   90.00
_cell.angle_gamma   90.00
#
_symmetry.space_group_name_H-M   'P 1'
#
loop_
_entity.id
_entity.type
_entity.pdbx_description
1 polymer ?
#
loop_
_entity_poly.entity_id
_entity_poly.type
_entity_poly.pdbx_seq_one_letter_code
_entity_poly.pdbx_strand_id
1 'polypeptide(L)'
;MEDYEFAPRRKLVKSVLAGDRTYSEKPGHNFTLTADFEALYVSSYDALVIPGGRAPEFLGLDEKVIALVKQIVEARKPIASICHGQQILAAAGVLQGKKCTAYPAVKLNVVFSGATWLEPDPIDRCFTDGNLVTGAAWTGHPEFISQLMTLLDIRVSF
;
A
#
# COMPACT_ATOMS: atom_id res chain seq x y z
N MET A 1 14.09 -16.29 -33.97
CA MET A 1 14.37 -14.85 -33.77
C MET A 1 13.09 -14.17 -34.20
N GLU A 2 12.17 -14.01 -33.24
CA GLU A 2 10.91 -13.27 -33.42
C GLU A 2 10.84 -12.31 -32.24
N ASP A 3 10.85 -11.02 -32.58
CA ASP A 3 10.86 -9.90 -31.65
C ASP A 3 9.51 -9.79 -30.93
N TYR A 4 9.53 -9.99 -29.61
CA TYR A 4 8.40 -9.64 -28.74
C TYR A 4 8.52 -8.16 -28.36
N GLU A 5 7.77 -7.31 -29.04
CA GLU A 5 7.64 -5.89 -28.75
C GLU A 5 6.84 -5.68 -27.45
N PHE A 6 7.50 -5.11 -26.44
CA PHE A 6 6.96 -4.91 -25.09
C PHE A 6 6.06 -3.65 -25.06
N ALA A 7 4.73 -3.83 -25.11
CA ALA A 7 3.77 -2.73 -25.04
C ALA A 7 3.77 -2.02 -23.65
N PRO A 8 3.45 -0.70 -23.58
CA PRO A 8 3.68 0.09 -22.37
C PRO A 8 2.66 -0.20 -21.26
N ARG A 9 3.16 -0.40 -20.03
CA ARG A 9 2.40 -0.66 -18.80
C ARG A 9 1.54 0.56 -18.41
N ARG A 10 0.22 0.50 -18.63
CA ARG A 10 -0.74 1.56 -18.24
C ARG A 10 -1.20 1.38 -16.79
N LYS A 11 -1.16 2.45 -15.97
CA LYS A 11 -1.74 2.50 -14.61
C LYS A 11 -3.11 3.19 -14.62
N LEU A 12 -4.01 2.70 -13.77
CA LEU A 12 -5.44 3.01 -13.78
C LEU A 12 -5.85 3.78 -12.50
N VAL A 13 -6.76 4.74 -12.63
CA VAL A 13 -7.30 5.57 -11.54
C VAL A 13 -8.74 5.16 -11.24
N LYS A 14 -9.05 4.99 -9.95
CA LYS A 14 -10.39 4.64 -9.47
C LYS A 14 -11.15 5.92 -9.09
N SER A 15 -12.32 6.13 -9.69
CA SER A 15 -13.29 7.16 -9.28
C SER A 15 -14.55 6.50 -8.71
N VAL A 16 -14.96 6.89 -7.51
CA VAL A 16 -16.27 6.51 -6.97
C VAL A 16 -17.24 7.62 -7.34
N LEU A 17 -18.17 7.35 -8.25
CA LEU A 17 -19.28 8.24 -8.56
C LEU A 17 -20.53 7.79 -7.78
N ALA A 18 -21.36 8.73 -7.34
CA ALA A 18 -22.59 8.44 -6.62
C ALA A 18 -23.54 7.62 -7.52
N GLY A 19 -23.75 6.34 -7.18
CA GLY A 19 -24.62 5.41 -7.92
C GLY A 19 -23.97 4.08 -8.32
N ASP A 20 -22.64 3.99 -8.31
CA ASP A 20 -21.93 2.74 -8.65
C ASP A 20 -21.89 1.77 -7.45
N ARG A 21 -22.09 0.47 -7.70
CA ARG A 21 -21.98 -0.59 -6.67
C ARG A 21 -20.55 -0.77 -6.12
N THR A 22 -19.54 -0.28 -6.84
CA THR A 22 -18.11 -0.37 -6.49
C THR A 22 -17.37 0.93 -6.87
N TYR A 23 -16.55 0.91 -7.91
CA TYR A 23 -15.83 2.08 -8.44
C TYR A 23 -15.69 1.93 -9.97
N SER A 24 -15.67 3.06 -10.68
CA SER A 24 -15.28 3.08 -12.08
C SER A 24 -13.76 3.28 -12.20
N GLU A 25 -13.17 2.67 -13.22
CA GLU A 25 -11.74 2.74 -13.48
C GLU A 25 -11.50 3.50 -14.79
N LYS A 26 -10.64 4.54 -14.74
CA LYS A 26 -10.31 5.39 -15.89
C LYS A 26 -8.79 5.57 -15.98
N PRO A 27 -8.23 5.82 -17.17
CA PRO A 27 -6.81 6.14 -17.29
C PRO A 27 -6.42 7.35 -16.44
N GLY A 28 -5.31 7.22 -15.71
CA GLY A 28 -4.71 8.31 -14.95
C GLY A 28 -3.50 8.93 -15.62
N HIS A 29 -2.74 9.70 -14.82
CA HIS A 29 -1.44 10.20 -15.22
C HIS A 29 -0.41 9.06 -15.30
N ASN A 30 0.50 9.17 -16.26
CA ASN A 30 1.72 8.37 -16.24
C ASN A 30 2.61 8.83 -15.07
N PHE A 31 3.17 7.87 -14.34
CA PHE A 31 4.06 8.14 -13.21
C PHE A 31 5.45 7.65 -13.54
N THR A 32 6.41 8.57 -13.67
CA THR A 32 7.81 8.26 -13.97
C THR A 32 8.50 7.68 -12.74
N LEU A 33 9.16 6.54 -12.89
CA LEU A 33 9.95 5.93 -11.83
C LEU A 33 11.24 6.72 -11.61
N THR A 34 11.68 6.83 -10.35
CA THR A 34 12.85 7.63 -9.96
C THR A 34 14.03 6.80 -9.48
N ALA A 35 13.86 5.48 -9.36
CA ALA A 35 14.89 4.55 -8.91
C ALA A 35 14.73 3.22 -9.65
N ASP A 36 15.87 2.54 -9.86
CA ASP A 36 15.88 1.15 -10.33
C ASP A 36 15.62 0.21 -9.15
N PHE A 37 14.73 -0.76 -9.35
CA PHE A 37 14.31 -1.70 -8.32
C PHE A 37 15.45 -2.65 -7.92
N GLU A 38 16.28 -3.08 -8.88
CA GLU A 38 17.38 -4.03 -8.62
C GLU A 38 18.55 -3.38 -7.86
N ALA A 39 18.64 -2.04 -7.89
CA ALA A 39 19.68 -1.28 -7.20
C ALA A 39 19.24 -0.79 -5.81
N LEU A 40 18.08 -1.25 -5.30
CA LEU A 40 17.55 -0.82 -4.01
C LEU A 40 18.30 -1.48 -2.85
N TYR A 41 18.76 -0.66 -1.91
CA TYR A 41 19.24 -1.11 -0.60
C TYR A 41 18.28 -0.65 0.48
N VAL A 42 17.74 -1.60 1.25
CA VAL A 42 16.81 -1.32 2.36
C VAL A 42 17.39 -0.33 3.37
N SER A 43 18.70 -0.36 3.61
CA SER A 43 19.38 0.57 4.51
C SER A 43 19.28 2.03 4.08
N SER A 44 19.09 2.32 2.79
CA SER A 44 19.03 3.68 2.25
C SER A 44 17.67 4.38 2.41
N TYR A 45 16.66 3.69 2.94
CA TYR A 45 15.30 4.22 3.09
C TYR A 45 14.84 4.16 4.54
N ASP A 46 14.24 5.22 5.07
CA ASP A 46 13.73 5.22 6.45
C ASP A 46 12.36 4.58 6.58
N ALA A 47 11.55 4.56 5.51
CA ALA A 47 10.21 3.98 5.49
C ALA A 47 9.83 3.39 4.13
N LEU A 48 8.77 2.58 4.11
CA LEU A 48 8.15 2.05 2.92
C LEU A 48 6.71 2.55 2.78
N VAL A 49 6.33 3.01 1.59
CA VAL A 49 4.94 3.34 1.23
C VAL A 49 4.44 2.40 0.15
N ILE A 50 3.28 1.79 0.35
CA ILE A 50 2.63 0.88 -0.60
C ILE A 50 1.30 1.47 -1.06
N PRO A 51 1.26 2.08 -2.26
CA PRO A 51 0.03 2.59 -2.85
C PRO A 51 -0.97 1.48 -3.18
N GLY A 52 -2.25 1.86 -3.26
CA GLY A 52 -3.33 0.97 -3.70
C GLY A 52 -3.46 0.84 -5.22
N GLY A 53 -4.70 0.69 -5.68
CA GLY A 53 -5.02 0.47 -7.10
C GLY A 53 -5.03 -1.02 -7.45
N ARG A 54 -4.70 -1.35 -8.70
CA ARG A 54 -4.59 -2.74 -9.18
C ARG A 54 -3.17 -3.31 -9.10
N ALA A 55 -2.18 -2.45 -8.85
CA ALA A 55 -0.78 -2.88 -8.76
C ALA A 55 -0.51 -3.92 -7.66
N PRO A 56 -1.08 -3.77 -6.45
CA PRO A 56 -0.81 -4.71 -5.36
C PRO A 56 -1.16 -6.17 -5.65
N GLU A 57 -2.18 -6.43 -6.47
CA GLU A 57 -2.61 -7.79 -6.82
C GLU A 57 -1.50 -8.56 -7.53
N PHE A 58 -0.84 -7.97 -8.53
CA PHE A 58 0.24 -8.63 -9.25
C PHE A 58 1.59 -8.50 -8.55
N LEU A 59 1.87 -7.39 -7.87
CA LEU A 59 3.11 -7.21 -7.11
C LEU A 59 3.18 -8.13 -5.90
N GLY A 60 2.04 -8.55 -5.35
CA GLY A 60 1.97 -9.55 -4.28
C GLY A 60 2.41 -10.95 -4.72
N LEU A 61 2.60 -11.19 -6.02
CA LEU A 61 3.11 -12.44 -6.59
C LEU A 61 4.61 -12.38 -6.91
N ASP A 62 5.22 -11.20 -6.82
CA ASP A 62 6.63 -11.01 -7.14
C ASP A 62 7.51 -11.29 -5.90
N GLU A 63 8.30 -12.36 -5.97
CA GLU A 63 9.14 -12.81 -4.85
C GLU A 63 10.14 -11.73 -4.39
N LYS A 64 10.64 -10.88 -5.30
CA LYS A 64 11.56 -9.81 -4.93
C LYS A 64 10.86 -8.71 -4.15
N VAL A 65 9.62 -8.37 -4.52
CA VAL A 65 8.78 -7.43 -3.76
C VAL A 65 8.48 -7.99 -2.38
N ILE A 66 8.12 -9.27 -2.30
CA ILE A 66 7.85 -9.94 -1.02
C ILE A 66 9.09 -9.96 -0.12
N ALA A 67 10.26 -10.26 -0.68
CA ALA A 67 11.53 -10.23 0.04
C ALA A 67 11.84 -8.81 0.58
N LEU A 68 11.68 -7.77 -0.24
CA LEU A 68 11.88 -6.38 0.16
C LEU A 68 10.97 -5.99 1.34
N VAL A 69 9.68 -6.34 1.27
CA VAL A 69 8.72 -6.05 2.35
C VAL A 69 9.14 -6.74 3.65
N LYS A 70 9.53 -8.01 3.59
CA LYS A 70 10.01 -8.75 4.76
C LYS A 70 11.27 -8.11 5.37
N GLN A 71 12.24 -7.71 4.54
CA GLN A 71 13.44 -7.03 5.02
C GLN A 71 13.13 -5.70 5.73
N ILE A 72 12.18 -4.91 5.21
CA ILE A 72 11.74 -3.65 5.84
C ILE A 72 11.06 -3.93 7.20
N VAL A 73 10.23 -4.98 7.28
CA VAL A 73 9.58 -5.40 8.53
C VAL A 73 10.60 -5.88 9.56
N GLU A 74 11.58 -6.69 9.15
CA GLU A 74 12.69 -7.16 9.99
C GLU A 74 13.53 -5.99 10.52
N ALA A 75 13.77 -4.98 9.69
CA ALA A 75 14.42 -3.74 10.07
C ALA A 75 13.56 -2.83 10.98
N ARG A 76 12.31 -3.21 11.28
CA ARG A 76 11.34 -2.46 12.11
C ARG A 76 11.11 -1.03 11.63
N LYS A 77 11.24 -0.79 10.32
CA LYS A 77 11.03 0.53 9.73
C LYS A 77 9.54 0.83 9.58
N PRO A 78 9.11 2.10 9.63
CA PRO A 78 7.73 2.47 9.33
C PRO A 78 7.28 1.97 7.95
N ILE A 79 6.07 1.41 7.89
CA ILE A 79 5.40 0.99 6.67
C ILE A 79 4.04 1.67 6.63
N ALA A 80 3.74 2.34 5.52
CA ALA A 80 2.43 2.92 5.27
C ALA A 80 1.79 2.25 4.04
N SER A 81 0.66 1.60 4.21
CA SER A 81 -0.04 0.89 3.13
C SER A 81 -1.48 1.34 3.00
N ILE A 82 -1.98 1.52 1.78
CA ILE A 82 -3.32 2.10 1.56
C ILE A 82 -4.14 1.33 0.53
N CYS A 83 -5.45 1.26 0.79
CA CYS A 83 -6.45 0.70 -0.11
C CYS A 83 -6.24 -0.79 -0.42
N HIS A 84 -5.58 -1.12 -1.53
CA HIS A 84 -5.26 -2.51 -1.88
C HIS A 84 -3.80 -2.88 -1.57
N GLY A 85 -2.97 -1.93 -1.14
CA GLY A 85 -1.56 -2.18 -0.83
C GLY A 85 -1.36 -3.28 0.23
N GLN A 86 -2.34 -3.47 1.11
CA GLN A 86 -2.35 -4.50 2.15
C GLN A 86 -2.36 -5.91 1.58
N GLN A 87 -2.75 -6.12 0.30
CA GLN A 87 -2.62 -7.42 -0.37
C GLN A 87 -1.16 -7.89 -0.42
N ILE A 88 -0.20 -6.98 -0.65
CA ILE A 88 1.23 -7.30 -0.62
C ILE A 88 1.66 -7.68 0.79
N LEU A 89 1.20 -6.95 1.82
CA LEU A 89 1.53 -7.26 3.21
C LEU A 89 0.96 -8.62 3.65
N ALA A 90 -0.26 -8.93 3.22
CA ALA A 90 -0.89 -10.23 3.43
C ALA A 90 -0.10 -11.36 2.74
N ALA A 91 0.28 -11.17 1.47
CA ALA A 91 1.09 -12.14 0.72
C ALA A 91 2.49 -12.34 1.33
N ALA A 92 3.08 -11.29 1.90
CA ALA A 92 4.34 -11.38 2.62
C ALA A 92 4.23 -12.08 3.99
N GLY A 93 3.01 -12.33 4.48
CA GLY A 93 2.75 -12.95 5.79
C GLY A 93 3.10 -12.04 6.98
N VAL A 94 3.23 -10.73 6.75
CA VAL A 94 3.70 -9.78 7.78
C VAL A 94 2.56 -9.14 8.59
N LEU A 95 1.32 -9.50 8.27
CA LEU A 95 0.12 -9.01 8.98
C LEU A 95 -0.27 -9.87 10.18
N GLN A 96 0.32 -11.06 10.38
CA GLN A 96 -0.04 -11.95 11.48
C GLN A 96 0.04 -11.24 12.84
N GLY A 97 -1.09 -11.21 13.57
CA GLY A 97 -1.18 -10.57 14.89
C GLY A 97 -1.21 -9.03 14.87
N LYS A 98 -1.18 -8.39 13.70
CA LYS A 98 -1.32 -6.93 13.56
C LYS A 98 -2.77 -6.49 13.60
N LYS A 99 -3.01 -5.21 13.89
CA LYS A 99 -4.30 -4.55 13.71
C LYS A 99 -4.20 -3.60 12.52
N CYS A 100 -5.04 -3.76 11.50
CA CYS A 100 -4.99 -2.85 10.37
C CYS A 100 -6.33 -2.72 9.64
N THR A 101 -6.44 -1.64 8.86
CA THR A 101 -7.53 -1.46 7.90
C THR A 101 -7.02 -1.60 6.46
N ALA A 102 -7.94 -1.66 5.51
CA ALA A 102 -7.68 -1.63 4.08
C ALA A 102 -8.94 -1.16 3.35
N TYR A 103 -8.94 -1.16 2.02
CA TYR A 103 -10.19 -1.01 1.28
C TYR A 103 -11.16 -2.15 1.67
N PRO A 104 -12.48 -1.90 1.84
CA PRO A 104 -13.39 -2.90 2.39
C PRO A 104 -13.36 -4.29 1.72
N ALA A 105 -13.16 -4.34 0.39
CA ALA A 105 -13.05 -5.62 -0.34
C ALA A 105 -11.80 -6.45 0.03
N VAL A 106 -10.77 -5.82 0.61
CA VAL A 106 -9.50 -6.43 1.02
C VAL A 106 -9.56 -6.97 2.45
N LYS A 107 -10.69 -6.79 3.17
CA LYS A 107 -10.92 -7.34 4.51
C LYS A 107 -10.60 -8.82 4.61
N LEU A 108 -10.93 -9.61 3.58
CA LEU A 108 -10.64 -11.04 3.55
C LEU A 108 -9.14 -11.33 3.55
N ASN A 109 -8.34 -10.58 2.77
CA ASN A 109 -6.87 -10.72 2.79
C ASN A 109 -6.31 -10.43 4.19
N VAL A 110 -6.81 -9.37 4.84
CA VAL A 110 -6.39 -8.98 6.20
C VAL A 110 -6.72 -10.10 7.20
N VAL A 111 -7.98 -10.54 7.25
CA VAL A 111 -8.41 -11.56 8.22
C VAL A 111 -7.72 -12.91 7.98
N PHE A 112 -7.60 -13.36 6.73
CA PHE A 112 -6.93 -14.64 6.43
C PHE A 112 -5.41 -14.60 6.63
N SER A 113 -4.80 -13.43 6.64
CA SER A 113 -3.40 -13.25 7.05
C SER A 113 -3.18 -13.23 8.57
N GLY A 114 -4.24 -13.43 9.36
CA GLY A 114 -4.19 -13.44 10.82
C GLY A 114 -4.12 -12.06 11.48
N ALA A 115 -4.42 -10.98 10.74
CA ALA A 115 -4.58 -9.65 11.30
C ALA A 115 -6.00 -9.42 11.84
N THR A 116 -6.10 -8.54 12.85
CA THR A 116 -7.37 -7.99 13.33
C THR A 116 -7.81 -6.85 12.41
N TRP A 117 -8.99 -7.00 11.82
CA TRP A 117 -9.60 -5.98 10.97
C TRP A 117 -10.06 -4.77 11.78
N LEU A 118 -9.65 -3.58 11.36
CA LEU A 118 -10.17 -2.30 11.83
C LEU A 118 -11.13 -1.73 10.79
N GLU A 119 -12.39 -1.51 11.17
CA GLU A 119 -13.41 -1.00 10.26
C GLU A 119 -13.08 0.45 9.84
N PRO A 120 -12.96 0.76 8.54
CA PRO A 120 -12.67 2.10 8.05
C PRO A 120 -13.96 2.93 7.97
N ASP A 121 -14.52 3.23 9.13
CA ASP A 121 -15.69 4.09 9.28
C ASP A 121 -15.36 5.28 10.20
N PRO A 122 -15.27 6.52 9.65
CA PRO A 122 -15.46 6.89 8.24
C PRO A 122 -14.28 6.43 7.34
N ILE A 123 -14.50 6.42 6.02
CA ILE A 123 -13.57 5.84 5.02
C ILE A 123 -12.22 6.58 4.89
N ASP A 124 -12.16 7.82 5.34
CA ASP A 124 -10.96 8.65 5.44
C ASP A 124 -10.12 8.39 6.70
N ARG A 125 -10.65 7.64 7.67
CA ARG A 125 -9.91 7.26 8.88
C ARG A 125 -8.75 6.31 8.55
N CYS A 126 -7.60 6.58 9.16
CA CYS A 126 -6.42 5.71 9.12
C CYS A 126 -6.03 5.21 10.51
N PHE A 127 -5.29 4.11 10.57
CA PHE A 127 -4.87 3.50 11.83
C PHE A 127 -3.38 3.17 11.84
N THR A 128 -2.75 3.33 13.01
CA THR A 128 -1.37 2.92 13.26
C THR A 128 -1.32 1.80 14.30
N ASP A 129 -0.62 0.71 13.99
CA ASP A 129 -0.28 -0.38 14.90
C ASP A 129 1.23 -0.62 14.92
N GLY A 130 1.90 -0.10 15.96
CA GLY A 130 3.36 -0.09 16.03
C GLY A 130 3.96 0.74 14.88
N ASN A 131 4.72 0.07 14.01
CA ASN A 131 5.35 0.68 12.83
C ASN A 131 4.50 0.59 11.55
N LEU A 132 3.25 0.12 11.62
CA LEU A 132 2.37 -0.06 10.46
C LEU A 132 1.25 0.98 10.45
N VAL A 133 1.25 1.87 9.46
CA VAL A 133 0.15 2.78 9.15
C VAL A 133 -0.70 2.18 8.03
N THR A 134 -2.02 2.17 8.21
CA THR A 134 -2.95 1.72 7.17
C THR A 134 -4.12 2.66 6.95
N GLY A 135 -4.46 2.85 5.67
CA GLY A 135 -5.65 3.59 5.24
C GLY A 135 -6.50 2.81 4.24
N ALA A 136 -7.78 3.17 4.12
CA ALA A 136 -8.74 2.43 3.30
C ALA A 136 -8.94 3.00 1.88
N ALA A 137 -8.93 4.31 1.72
CA ALA A 137 -9.10 4.98 0.43
C ALA A 137 -8.30 6.28 0.37
N TRP A 138 -8.20 6.85 -0.84
CA TRP A 138 -7.46 8.08 -1.12
C TRP A 138 -7.98 9.31 -0.35
N THR A 139 -9.25 9.29 0.08
CA THR A 139 -9.83 10.33 0.95
C THR A 139 -9.11 10.44 2.29
N GLY A 140 -8.50 9.35 2.76
CA GLY A 140 -7.73 9.33 4.01
C GLY A 140 -6.28 9.80 3.89
N HIS A 141 -5.85 10.32 2.74
CA HIS A 141 -4.47 10.82 2.59
C HIS A 141 -4.02 11.80 3.68
N PRO A 142 -4.85 12.76 4.16
CA PRO A 142 -4.43 13.65 5.24
C PRO A 142 -4.01 12.91 6.51
N GLU A 143 -4.85 12.00 7.02
CA GLU A 143 -4.50 11.20 8.20
C GLU A 143 -3.37 10.20 7.92
N PHE A 144 -3.39 9.55 6.76
CA PHE A 144 -2.38 8.57 6.35
C PHE A 144 -0.97 9.17 6.34
N ILE A 145 -0.81 10.34 5.72
CA ILE A 145 0.46 11.06 5.65
C ILE A 145 0.83 11.59 7.04
N SER A 146 -0.12 12.16 7.78
CA SER A 146 0.13 12.67 9.13
C SER A 146 0.61 11.58 10.08
N GLN A 147 0.03 10.38 10.04
CA GLN A 147 0.44 9.27 10.90
C GLN A 147 1.83 8.75 10.52
N LEU A 148 2.14 8.64 9.23
CA LEU A 148 3.49 8.28 8.79
C LEU A 148 4.53 9.34 9.18
N MET A 149 4.21 10.63 9.05
CA MET A 149 5.07 11.73 9.50
C MET A 149 5.40 11.60 11.00
N THR A 150 4.40 11.26 11.83
CA THR A 150 4.63 11.01 13.26
C THR A 150 5.62 9.87 13.50
N LEU A 151 5.53 8.77 12.75
CA LEU A 151 6.47 7.65 12.88
C LEU A 151 7.90 8.01 12.41
N LEU A 152 8.03 9.03 11.57
CA LEU A 152 9.30 9.56 11.06
C LEU A 152 9.79 10.80 11.83
N ASP A 153 9.09 11.19 12.91
CA ASP A 153 9.34 12.43 13.67
C ASP A 153 9.39 13.71 12.82
N ILE A 154 8.61 13.75 11.73
CA ILE A 154 8.46 14.92 10.87
C ILE A 154 7.39 15.83 11.47
N ARG A 155 7.72 17.11 11.68
CA ARG A 155 6.82 18.11 12.28
C ARG A 155 6.71 19.36 11.42
N VAL A 156 5.54 19.99 11.45
CA VAL A 156 5.28 21.28 10.83
C VAL A 156 4.91 22.27 11.94
N SER A 157 5.65 23.36 12.06
CA SER A 157 5.39 24.45 13.01
C SER A 157 5.08 25.74 12.26
N PHE A 158 4.22 26.58 12.83
CA PHE A 158 3.78 27.86 12.28
C PHE A 158 4.15 28.99 13.22
#